data_AF-A0A8J2H5C7-F1
#
_entry.id   AF-A0A8J2H5C7-F1
#
_cell.length_a   1.000
_cell.length_b   1.000
_cell.length_c   1.000
_cell.angle_alpha   90.00
_cell.angle_beta   90.00
_cell.angle_gamma   90.00
#
_symmetry.space_group_name_H-M   'P 1'
#
loop_
_entity.id
_entity.type
_entity.pdbx_description
1 polymer ?
#
loop_
_entity_poly.entity_id
_entity_poly.type
_entity_poly.pdbx_seq_one_letter_code
_entity_poly.pdbx_strand_id
1 'polypeptide(L)'
;MKKTERVKKRNFALLLGYLGKDYYGMQRNPNMKTIEEDLFTALLKADLIDQESFETIQYTHFQRAARTDKGVSATRQICSVKLPEHSKIEDINKYLPKQIRVFGLKRVTKGFNSKGQCNARTYTYTLPTFAFAPDDPSIVAITPTDEDIQKRIEKLSVIDGKPFTDFRMTPELLEKVNSVLQLYCGTHNFHNFTSKVRPFDPRAMRYIIKCHCLETHVTNNIEFATILIKGQSFMLHQIRKMMALAIGVVRNLISEETLEECFKPEKREVPTAPSLGLVLNHVHYDTYNKRYGSDGLHEKLEWDECESQIQKFHEDFILRHIEETEIENQSYPF
;
A
#
# COMPACT_ATOMS: atom_id res chain seq x y z
N MET A 1 -49.35 -11.84 -8.17
CA MET A 1 -48.03 -11.33 -7.74
C MET A 1 -47.06 -12.50 -7.67
N LYS A 2 -45.98 -12.53 -8.47
CA LYS A 2 -44.93 -13.53 -8.31
C LYS A 2 -44.29 -13.31 -6.94
N LYS A 3 -44.34 -14.33 -6.06
CA LYS A 3 -43.57 -14.34 -4.81
C LYS A 3 -42.10 -14.27 -5.21
N THR A 4 -41.47 -13.11 -5.06
CA THR A 4 -40.03 -12.98 -5.26
C THR A 4 -39.36 -13.84 -4.19
N GLU A 5 -38.72 -14.92 -4.61
CA GLU A 5 -38.02 -15.82 -3.71
C GLU A 5 -36.92 -15.02 -2.99
N ARG A 6 -37.02 -14.93 -1.67
CA ARG A 6 -36.14 -14.06 -0.89
C ARG A 6 -34.77 -14.71 -0.77
N VAL A 7 -33.84 -14.31 -1.63
CA VAL A 7 -32.45 -14.80 -1.60
C VAL A 7 -31.81 -14.48 -0.24
N LYS A 8 -31.37 -15.53 0.44
CA LYS A 8 -30.76 -15.44 1.77
C LYS A 8 -29.35 -14.84 1.64
N LYS A 9 -29.14 -13.66 2.22
CA LYS A 9 -27.84 -12.97 2.23
C LYS A 9 -27.04 -13.26 3.53
N ARG A 10 -25.72 -13.28 3.42
CA ARG A 10 -24.72 -13.48 4.49
C ARG A 10 -23.62 -12.43 4.39
N ASN A 11 -22.93 -12.18 5.50
CA ASN A 11 -21.75 -11.31 5.51
C ASN A 11 -20.52 -12.15 5.16
N PHE A 12 -19.66 -11.62 4.29
CA PHE A 12 -18.45 -12.27 3.83
C PHE A 12 -17.25 -11.36 4.03
N ALA A 13 -16.10 -11.94 4.37
CA ALA A 13 -14.80 -11.35 4.13
C ALA A 13 -14.33 -11.74 2.73
N LEU A 14 -13.92 -10.75 1.95
CA LEU A 14 -13.46 -10.88 0.58
C LEU A 14 -11.98 -10.49 0.52
N LEU A 15 -11.14 -11.41 0.06
CA LEU A 15 -9.71 -11.18 -0.19
C LEU A 15 -9.50 -10.73 -1.63
N LEU A 16 -8.98 -9.51 -1.77
CA LEU A 16 -8.85 -8.79 -3.03
C LEU A 16 -7.39 -8.40 -3.29
N GLY A 17 -6.88 -8.70 -4.48
CA GLY A 17 -5.65 -8.13 -5.02
C GLY A 17 -5.94 -7.20 -6.18
N TYR A 18 -5.13 -6.15 -6.33
CA TYR A 18 -5.21 -5.24 -7.46
C TYR A 18 -3.89 -4.51 -7.75
N LEU A 19 -3.65 -4.25 -9.04
CA LEU A 19 -2.68 -3.27 -9.51
C LEU A 19 -3.32 -1.88 -9.53
N GLY A 20 -2.75 -0.94 -8.79
CA GLY A 20 -3.29 0.42 -8.63
C GLY A 20 -3.14 1.33 -9.86
N LYS A 21 -2.41 0.90 -10.90
CA LYS A 21 -2.16 1.64 -12.14
C LYS A 21 -3.49 2.10 -12.77
N ASP A 22 -3.59 3.39 -13.09
CA ASP A 22 -4.77 4.04 -13.68
C ASP A 22 -6.03 4.07 -12.80
N TYR A 23 -5.89 3.75 -11.50
CA TYR A 23 -6.97 3.88 -10.51
C TYR A 23 -6.70 5.03 -9.54
N TYR A 24 -7.77 5.73 -9.18
CA TYR A 24 -7.76 6.84 -8.23
C TYR A 24 -7.97 6.37 -6.78
N GLY A 25 -7.38 5.22 -6.47
CA GLY A 25 -7.43 4.57 -5.17
C GLY A 25 -8.56 3.56 -5.02
N MET A 26 -8.69 3.04 -3.79
CA MET A 26 -9.67 2.02 -3.46
C MET A 26 -11.10 2.55 -3.46
N GLN A 27 -11.34 3.64 -2.72
CA GLN A 27 -12.68 4.10 -2.39
C GLN A 27 -13.36 4.81 -3.57
N ARG A 28 -14.64 4.51 -3.84
CA ARG A 28 -15.46 5.24 -4.83
C ARG A 28 -15.43 6.74 -4.58
N ASN A 29 -15.20 7.48 -5.66
CA ASN A 29 -15.33 8.93 -5.75
C ASN A 29 -16.05 9.28 -7.06
N PRO A 30 -16.92 10.31 -7.09
CA PRO A 30 -17.66 10.67 -8.30
C PRO A 30 -16.75 10.87 -9.52
N ASN A 31 -17.12 10.28 -10.66
CA ASN A 31 -16.42 10.40 -11.95
C ASN A 31 -14.96 9.88 -11.96
N MET A 32 -14.56 9.08 -10.96
CA MET A 32 -13.23 8.52 -10.89
C MET A 32 -13.27 7.01 -11.07
N LYS A 33 -12.32 6.47 -11.83
CA LYS A 33 -12.10 5.02 -11.88
C LYS A 33 -11.45 4.55 -10.58
N THR A 34 -12.14 3.73 -9.80
CA THR A 34 -11.67 3.22 -8.50
C THR A 34 -11.84 1.71 -8.40
N ILE A 35 -11.11 1.08 -7.49
CA ILE A 35 -11.17 -0.38 -7.32
C ILE A 35 -12.57 -0.82 -6.86
N GLU A 36 -13.19 -0.04 -5.95
CA GLU A 36 -14.56 -0.31 -5.51
C GLU A 36 -15.58 -0.16 -6.65
N GLU A 37 -15.36 0.73 -7.62
CA GLU A 37 -16.25 0.87 -8.77
C GLU A 37 -16.30 -0.39 -9.62
N ASP A 38 -15.13 -0.93 -9.98
CA ASP A 38 -15.04 -2.17 -10.75
C ASP A 38 -15.52 -3.37 -9.95
N LEU A 39 -15.23 -3.43 -8.65
CA LEU A 39 -15.72 -4.50 -7.77
C LEU A 39 -17.26 -4.53 -7.72
N PHE A 40 -17.90 -3.38 -7.48
CA PHE A 40 -19.35 -3.32 -7.41
C PHE A 40 -20.01 -3.51 -8.79
N THR A 41 -19.37 -3.05 -9.85
CA THR A 41 -19.83 -3.34 -11.23
C THR A 41 -19.80 -4.84 -11.50
N ALA A 42 -18.76 -5.54 -11.07
CA ALA A 42 -18.68 -6.99 -11.17
C ALA A 42 -19.76 -7.70 -10.33
N LEU A 43 -19.98 -7.25 -9.09
CA LEU A 43 -21.04 -7.79 -8.23
C LEU A 43 -22.44 -7.61 -8.82
N LEU A 44 -22.72 -6.46 -9.45
CA LEU A 44 -23.99 -6.18 -10.12
C LEU A 44 -24.17 -7.07 -11.36
N LYS A 45 -23.15 -7.16 -12.21
CA LYS A 45 -23.19 -8.03 -13.42
C LYS A 45 -23.27 -9.52 -13.10
N ALA A 46 -22.84 -9.92 -11.91
CA ALA A 46 -22.96 -11.29 -11.41
C ALA A 46 -24.32 -11.56 -10.71
N ASP A 47 -25.26 -10.62 -10.72
CA ASP A 47 -26.55 -10.70 -10.03
C ASP A 47 -26.43 -10.96 -8.51
N LEU A 48 -25.28 -10.60 -7.91
CA LEU A 48 -25.04 -10.75 -6.47
C LEU A 48 -25.55 -9.55 -5.66
N ILE A 49 -25.74 -8.40 -6.31
CA ILE A 49 -26.35 -7.20 -5.75
C ILE A 49 -27.36 -6.63 -6.74
N ASP A 50 -28.36 -5.90 -6.24
CA ASP A 50 -29.33 -5.16 -7.05
C ASP A 50 -28.80 -3.75 -7.39
N GLN A 51 -29.48 -3.07 -8.33
CA GLN A 51 -29.13 -1.72 -8.76
C GLN A 51 -29.14 -0.72 -7.59
N GLU A 52 -30.08 -0.86 -6.66
CA GLU A 52 -30.18 -0.02 -5.47
C GLU A 52 -28.95 -0.18 -4.55
N SER A 53 -28.49 -1.42 -4.34
CA SER A 53 -27.26 -1.74 -3.60
C SER A 53 -25.99 -1.30 -4.33
N PHE A 54 -26.01 -1.23 -5.66
CA PHE A 54 -24.91 -0.70 -6.46
C PHE A 54 -24.80 0.82 -6.30
N GLU A 55 -25.91 1.55 -6.34
CA GLU A 55 -25.94 3.01 -6.16
C GLU A 55 -25.65 3.39 -4.69
N THR A 56 -26.20 2.62 -3.75
CA THR A 56 -26.05 2.83 -2.30
C THR A 56 -25.32 1.67 -1.65
N ILE A 57 -23.98 1.71 -1.71
CA ILE A 57 -23.09 0.64 -1.22
C ILE A 57 -23.34 0.24 0.25
N GLN A 58 -23.90 1.15 1.06
CA GLN A 58 -24.22 0.93 2.47
C GLN A 58 -25.25 -0.19 2.67
N TYR A 59 -26.13 -0.45 1.70
CA TYR A 59 -27.10 -1.55 1.76
C TYR A 59 -26.45 -2.94 1.71
N THR A 60 -25.24 -3.02 1.17
CA THR A 60 -24.40 -4.23 1.21
C THR A 60 -23.53 -4.31 2.48
N HIS A 61 -23.62 -3.34 3.40
CA HIS A 61 -22.75 -3.22 4.58
C HIS A 61 -21.26 -3.19 4.23
N PHE A 62 -20.90 -2.69 3.04
CA PHE A 62 -19.54 -2.77 2.54
C PHE A 62 -18.55 -1.96 3.39
N GLN A 63 -17.44 -2.60 3.77
CA GLN A 63 -16.29 -1.97 4.40
C GLN A 63 -14.99 -2.50 3.80
N ARG A 64 -13.94 -1.69 3.87
CA ARG A 64 -12.58 -1.98 3.41
C ARG A 64 -11.59 -1.82 4.55
N ALA A 65 -10.64 -2.74 4.66
CA ALA A 65 -9.65 -2.72 5.73
C ALA A 65 -8.64 -1.58 5.58
N ALA A 66 -8.30 -1.23 4.35
CA ALA A 66 -7.42 -0.13 4.00
C ALA A 66 -8.00 0.73 2.86
N ARG A 67 -7.80 2.05 2.94
CA ARG A 67 -8.07 2.97 1.83
C ARG A 67 -6.73 3.27 1.18
N THR A 68 -6.43 2.63 0.06
CA THR A 68 -5.20 2.89 -0.69
C THR A 68 -5.36 4.15 -1.56
N ASP A 69 -4.28 4.92 -1.67
CA ASP A 69 -4.23 6.16 -2.44
C ASP A 69 -4.18 5.88 -3.96
N LYS A 70 -4.25 6.94 -4.77
CA LYS A 70 -4.08 6.85 -6.23
C LYS A 70 -2.79 6.12 -6.61
N GLY A 71 -2.90 5.13 -7.50
CA GLY A 71 -1.75 4.35 -7.98
C GLY A 71 -1.26 3.25 -7.04
N VAL A 72 -1.70 3.23 -5.77
CA VAL A 72 -1.23 2.25 -4.78
C VAL A 72 -1.88 0.89 -5.00
N SER A 73 -1.04 -0.16 -5.05
CA SER A 73 -1.47 -1.54 -5.28
C SER A 73 -1.78 -2.28 -3.98
N ALA A 74 -2.40 -3.46 -4.07
CA ALA A 74 -2.59 -4.36 -2.93
C ALA A 74 -2.53 -5.81 -3.37
N THR A 75 -1.84 -6.66 -2.60
CA THR A 75 -1.89 -8.12 -2.78
C THR A 75 -2.99 -8.74 -1.92
N ARG A 76 -3.24 -8.19 -0.72
CA ARG A 76 -4.20 -8.73 0.25
C ARG A 76 -5.08 -7.67 0.90
N GLN A 77 -5.83 -6.91 0.09
CA GLN A 77 -6.90 -6.09 0.63
C GLN A 77 -8.03 -6.99 1.16
N ILE A 78 -8.57 -6.65 2.34
CA ILE A 78 -9.74 -7.34 2.90
C ILE A 78 -10.94 -6.40 2.91
N CYS A 79 -12.03 -6.85 2.31
CA CYS A 79 -13.32 -6.17 2.37
C CYS A 79 -14.33 -7.02 3.14
N SER A 80 -15.32 -6.39 3.78
CA SER A 80 -16.50 -7.09 4.29
C SER A 80 -17.72 -6.65 3.50
N VAL A 81 -18.54 -7.59 3.03
CA VAL A 81 -19.69 -7.31 2.16
C VAL A 81 -20.80 -8.35 2.36
N LYS A 82 -22.05 -7.90 2.29
CA LYS A 82 -23.24 -8.75 2.42
C LYS A 82 -23.74 -9.19 1.05
N LEU A 83 -23.62 -10.48 0.77
CA LEU A 83 -23.95 -11.10 -0.53
C LEU A 83 -24.85 -12.34 -0.34
N PRO A 84 -25.50 -12.86 -1.40
CA PRO A 84 -26.19 -14.14 -1.36
C PRO A 84 -25.33 -15.29 -0.80
N GLU A 85 -25.92 -16.22 -0.05
CA GLU A 85 -25.20 -17.35 0.57
C GLU A 85 -24.51 -18.27 -0.45
N HIS A 86 -24.97 -18.28 -1.70
CA HIS A 86 -24.41 -19.06 -2.80
C HIS A 86 -23.30 -18.35 -3.59
N SER A 87 -22.87 -17.15 -3.18
CA SER A 87 -21.87 -16.36 -3.92
C SER A 87 -20.54 -17.11 -4.02
N LYS A 88 -19.92 -17.09 -5.20
CA LYS A 88 -18.61 -17.68 -5.45
C LYS A 88 -17.65 -16.67 -6.07
N ILE A 89 -16.35 -16.89 -5.92
CA ILE A 89 -15.34 -15.96 -6.42
C ILE A 89 -15.27 -15.96 -7.95
N GLU A 90 -15.60 -17.07 -8.61
CA GLU A 90 -15.58 -17.22 -10.06
C GLU A 90 -16.60 -16.30 -10.74
N ASP A 91 -17.79 -16.18 -10.14
CA ASP A 91 -18.87 -15.33 -10.63
C ASP A 91 -18.46 -13.86 -10.61
N ILE A 92 -17.72 -13.44 -9.58
CA ILE A 92 -17.20 -12.08 -9.45
C ILE A 92 -16.04 -11.85 -10.42
N ASN A 93 -15.04 -12.74 -10.43
CA ASN A 93 -13.84 -12.61 -11.24
C ASN A 93 -14.13 -12.63 -12.75
N LYS A 94 -15.22 -13.27 -13.19
CA LYS A 94 -15.69 -13.24 -14.58
C LYS A 94 -15.89 -11.83 -15.13
N TYR A 95 -16.27 -10.89 -14.27
CA TYR A 95 -16.57 -9.50 -14.67
C TYR A 95 -15.51 -8.50 -14.22
N LEU A 96 -14.45 -8.95 -13.54
CA LEU A 96 -13.33 -8.10 -13.13
C LEU A 96 -12.24 -8.01 -14.21
N PRO A 97 -11.63 -6.83 -14.42
CA PRO A 97 -10.48 -6.70 -15.29
C PRO A 97 -9.30 -7.53 -14.77
N LYS A 98 -8.36 -7.90 -15.64
CA LYS A 98 -7.25 -8.80 -15.28
C LYS A 98 -6.42 -8.35 -14.08
N GLN A 99 -6.32 -7.04 -13.90
CA GLN A 99 -5.54 -6.40 -12.87
C GLN A 99 -6.25 -6.28 -11.50
N ILE A 100 -7.46 -6.82 -11.35
CA ILE A 100 -8.19 -6.93 -10.08
C ILE A 100 -8.67 -8.38 -9.92
N ARG A 101 -8.39 -8.99 -8.77
CA ARG A 101 -8.71 -10.40 -8.50
C ARG A 101 -9.25 -10.61 -7.10
N VAL A 102 -10.34 -11.36 -6.99
CA VAL A 102 -10.81 -11.93 -5.73
C VAL A 102 -10.20 -13.31 -5.56
N PHE A 103 -9.35 -13.49 -4.57
CA PHE A 103 -8.69 -14.77 -4.31
C PHE A 103 -9.49 -15.66 -3.37
N GLY A 104 -10.32 -15.07 -2.51
CA GLY A 104 -11.06 -15.81 -1.51
C GLY A 104 -12.28 -15.08 -1.00
N LEU A 105 -13.26 -15.86 -0.54
CA LEU A 105 -14.51 -15.39 0.04
C LEU A 105 -14.86 -16.29 1.23
N LYS A 106 -14.80 -15.75 2.45
CA LYS A 106 -15.09 -16.49 3.69
C LYS A 106 -16.31 -15.94 4.38
N ARG A 107 -17.20 -16.82 4.83
CA ARG A 107 -18.37 -16.39 5.60
C ARG A 107 -17.92 -15.94 7.00
N VAL A 108 -18.44 -14.80 7.43
CA VAL A 108 -18.10 -14.19 8.71
C VAL A 108 -19.35 -13.88 9.53
N THR A 109 -19.14 -13.50 10.79
CA THR A 109 -20.24 -13.10 11.68
C THR A 109 -21.03 -11.93 11.06
N LYS A 110 -22.32 -11.82 11.41
CA LYS A 110 -23.18 -10.70 10.94
C LYS A 110 -22.60 -9.33 11.29
N GLY A 111 -21.90 -9.21 12.42
CA GLY A 111 -21.30 -7.98 12.90
C GLY A 111 -19.88 -7.72 12.37
N PHE A 112 -19.33 -8.62 11.55
CA PHE A 112 -17.95 -8.48 11.09
C PHE A 112 -17.76 -7.20 10.27
N ASN A 113 -16.73 -6.44 10.62
CA ASN A 113 -16.34 -5.21 9.94
C ASN A 113 -14.84 -5.26 9.64
N SER A 114 -14.48 -5.38 8.35
CA SER A 114 -13.09 -5.51 7.92
C SER A 114 -12.19 -4.36 8.40
N LYS A 115 -12.71 -3.13 8.46
CA LYS A 115 -11.96 -1.98 8.96
C LYS A 115 -11.76 -2.02 10.47
N GLY A 116 -12.86 -2.24 11.20
CA GLY A 116 -12.92 -2.08 12.66
C GLY A 116 -12.29 -3.20 13.44
N GLN A 117 -12.21 -4.41 12.86
CA GLN A 117 -11.62 -5.58 13.51
C GLN A 117 -10.22 -5.92 13.01
N CYS A 118 -9.65 -5.10 12.12
CA CYS A 118 -8.27 -5.23 11.68
C CYS A 118 -7.31 -4.66 12.73
N ASN A 119 -6.31 -5.46 13.11
CA ASN A 119 -5.31 -5.14 14.14
C ASN A 119 -4.13 -4.32 13.63
N ALA A 120 -3.65 -4.65 12.44
CA ALA A 120 -2.48 -4.05 11.82
C ALA A 120 -2.53 -4.20 10.31
N ARG A 121 -1.71 -3.42 9.61
CA ARG A 121 -1.46 -3.59 8.18
C ARG A 121 0.04 -3.70 7.96
N THR A 122 0.43 -4.58 7.05
CA THR A 122 1.79 -4.61 6.50
C THR A 122 1.74 -4.08 5.09
N TYR A 123 2.57 -3.07 4.83
CA TYR A 123 2.85 -2.59 3.50
C TYR A 123 4.27 -2.98 3.11
N THR A 124 4.48 -3.14 1.82
CA THR A 124 5.80 -3.14 1.22
C THR A 124 5.98 -1.88 0.36
N TYR A 125 7.22 -1.43 0.24
CA TYR A 125 7.60 -0.32 -0.62
C TYR A 125 8.84 -0.73 -1.42
N THR A 126 8.64 -1.09 -2.68
CA THR A 126 9.74 -1.49 -3.58
C THR A 126 10.25 -0.29 -4.36
N LEU A 127 11.56 -0.06 -4.32
CA LEU A 127 12.22 1.04 -5.00
C LEU A 127 13.63 0.63 -5.46
N PRO A 128 14.19 1.29 -6.49
CA PRO A 128 15.59 1.06 -6.88
C PRO A 128 16.56 1.44 -5.75
N THR A 129 17.63 0.66 -5.54
CA THR A 129 18.56 0.88 -4.43
C THR A 129 19.38 2.14 -4.58
N PHE A 130 19.58 2.61 -5.82
CA PHE A 130 20.21 3.89 -6.09
C PHE A 130 19.45 5.08 -5.49
N ALA A 131 18.17 4.93 -5.13
CA ALA A 131 17.43 5.95 -4.40
C ALA A 131 18.03 6.23 -3.01
N PHE A 132 18.90 5.34 -2.50
CA PHE A 132 19.65 5.48 -1.26
C PHE A 132 21.12 5.87 -1.48
N ALA A 133 21.57 6.06 -2.72
CA ALA A 133 22.94 6.45 -3.01
C ALA A 133 23.26 7.79 -2.30
N PRO A 134 24.30 7.84 -1.45
CA PRO A 134 24.70 9.07 -0.77
C PRO A 134 24.99 10.17 -1.80
N ASP A 135 24.43 11.37 -1.60
CA ASP A 135 24.85 12.53 -2.38
C ASP A 135 26.18 13.06 -1.83
N ASP A 136 27.05 13.56 -2.72
CA ASP A 136 28.18 14.38 -2.32
C ASP A 136 27.64 15.73 -1.81
N PRO A 137 27.85 16.08 -0.52
CA PRO A 137 27.33 17.32 0.06
C PRO A 137 27.78 18.59 -0.69
N SER A 138 28.91 18.53 -1.42
CA SER A 138 29.41 19.66 -2.22
C SER A 138 28.57 19.96 -3.47
N ILE A 139 27.72 19.01 -3.91
CA ILE A 139 26.84 19.14 -5.09
C ILE A 139 25.44 19.66 -4.68
N VAL A 140 25.04 19.47 -3.43
CA VAL A 140 23.68 19.78 -2.91
C VAL A 140 23.48 21.29 -2.65
N ALA A 141 24.55 22.07 -2.55
CA ALA A 141 24.51 23.49 -2.19
C ALA A 141 24.07 24.47 -3.31
N ILE A 142 23.68 23.97 -4.48
CA ILE A 142 23.32 24.81 -5.64
C ILE A 142 21.80 24.77 -5.83
N THR A 143 21.13 25.90 -5.59
CA THR A 143 19.73 26.12 -6.00
C THR A 143 19.66 26.07 -7.53
N PRO A 144 18.95 25.11 -8.14
CA PRO A 144 19.04 24.92 -9.59
C PRO A 144 18.18 25.93 -10.34
N THR A 145 18.73 26.48 -11.42
CA THR A 145 17.99 27.11 -12.52
C THR A 145 17.43 26.04 -13.47
N ASP A 146 16.51 26.37 -14.38
CA ASP A 146 15.95 25.40 -15.33
C ASP A 146 17.02 24.75 -16.25
N GLU A 147 18.11 25.45 -16.57
CA GLU A 147 19.27 24.88 -17.29
C GLU A 147 20.10 23.92 -16.43
N ASP A 148 20.10 24.10 -15.10
CA ASP A 148 20.76 23.18 -14.17
C ASP A 148 20.02 21.86 -14.10
N ILE A 149 18.71 21.82 -14.35
CA ILE A 149 17.92 20.57 -14.32
C ILE A 149 18.36 19.61 -15.42
N GLN A 150 18.63 20.09 -16.64
CA GLN A 150 19.07 19.24 -17.75
C GLN A 150 20.50 18.69 -17.53
N LYS A 151 21.42 19.55 -17.08
CA LYS A 151 22.80 19.15 -16.70
C LYS A 151 22.81 18.26 -15.47
N ARG A 152 21.85 18.45 -14.56
CA ARG A 152 21.60 17.58 -13.43
C ARG A 152 21.18 16.22 -13.96
N ILE A 153 20.13 16.08 -14.77
CA ILE A 153 19.71 14.81 -15.39
C ILE A 153 20.88 14.04 -16.04
N GLU A 154 21.77 14.70 -16.78
CA GLU A 154 22.98 14.05 -17.33
C GLU A 154 23.97 13.59 -16.25
N LYS A 155 24.25 14.41 -15.22
CA LYS A 155 25.09 14.02 -14.07
C LYS A 155 24.45 12.92 -13.21
N LEU A 156 23.13 12.90 -13.12
CA LEU A 156 22.34 11.96 -12.32
C LEU A 156 22.29 10.55 -12.94
N SER A 157 22.69 10.42 -14.21
CA SER A 157 22.87 9.11 -14.85
C SER A 157 24.12 8.35 -14.35
N VAL A 158 24.93 8.99 -13.49
CA VAL A 158 26.22 8.48 -13.02
C VAL A 158 26.33 8.60 -11.49
N ILE A 159 26.72 7.52 -10.82
CA ILE A 159 27.05 7.46 -9.39
C ILE A 159 28.50 7.00 -9.27
N ASP A 160 29.34 7.77 -8.57
CA ASP A 160 30.77 7.50 -8.41
C ASP A 160 31.52 7.23 -9.72
N GLY A 161 31.17 7.96 -10.79
CA GLY A 161 31.78 7.81 -12.12
C GLY A 161 31.31 6.59 -12.94
N LYS A 162 30.32 5.83 -12.45
CA LYS A 162 29.71 4.70 -13.16
C LYS A 162 28.22 4.94 -13.43
N PRO A 163 27.62 4.33 -14.45
CA PRO A 163 26.17 4.40 -14.66
C PRO A 163 25.40 4.06 -13.38
N PHE A 164 24.31 4.79 -13.08
CA PHE A 164 23.50 4.52 -11.89
C PHE A 164 22.95 3.08 -11.86
N THR A 165 22.79 2.44 -13.02
CA THR A 165 22.41 1.04 -13.16
C THR A 165 23.42 0.09 -12.53
N ASP A 166 24.68 0.51 -12.36
CA ASP A 166 25.73 -0.31 -11.76
C ASP A 166 25.74 -0.20 -10.23
N PHE A 167 24.95 0.71 -9.66
CA PHE A 167 24.87 0.90 -8.22
C PHE A 167 24.35 -0.36 -7.53
N ARG A 168 25.04 -0.77 -6.47
CA ARG A 168 24.63 -1.87 -5.59
C ARG A 168 24.71 -1.41 -4.15
N MET A 169 23.69 -1.74 -3.37
CA MET A 169 23.62 -1.43 -1.95
C MET A 169 24.67 -2.25 -1.21
N THR A 170 25.64 -1.58 -0.61
CA THR A 170 26.64 -2.27 0.22
C THR A 170 26.01 -2.69 1.56
N PRO A 171 26.59 -3.68 2.26
CA PRO A 171 26.14 -4.06 3.61
C PRO A 171 26.10 -2.88 4.59
N GLU A 172 27.06 -1.96 4.52
CA GLU A 172 27.13 -0.77 5.37
C GLU A 172 25.99 0.22 5.05
N LEU A 173 25.68 0.41 3.77
CA LEU A 173 24.55 1.23 3.36
C LEU A 173 23.21 0.59 3.77
N LEU A 174 23.08 -0.73 3.65
CA LEU A 174 21.91 -1.46 4.12
C LEU A 174 21.72 -1.32 5.64
N GLU A 175 22.81 -1.37 6.41
CA GLU A 175 22.78 -1.12 7.85
C GLU A 175 22.28 0.30 8.15
N LYS A 176 22.81 1.31 7.46
CA LYS A 176 22.34 2.70 7.57
C LYS A 176 20.87 2.87 7.19
N VAL A 177 20.43 2.25 6.10
CA VAL A 177 19.00 2.27 5.69
C VAL A 177 18.14 1.69 6.83
N ASN A 178 18.55 0.56 7.40
CA ASN A 178 17.81 -0.08 8.47
C ASN A 178 17.83 0.72 9.77
N SER A 179 18.94 1.38 10.15
CA SER A 179 19.00 2.23 11.34
C SER A 179 18.04 3.42 11.22
N VAL A 180 18.01 4.09 10.06
CA VAL A 180 17.08 5.21 9.79
C VAL A 180 15.62 4.74 9.80
N LEU A 181 15.32 3.59 9.19
CA LEU A 181 13.95 3.05 9.18
C LEU A 181 13.47 2.68 10.60
N GLN A 182 14.38 2.24 11.48
CA GLN A 182 14.06 1.91 12.86
C GLN A 182 13.63 3.12 13.69
N LEU A 183 14.03 4.35 13.32
CA LEU A 183 13.59 5.58 14.00
C LEU A 183 12.06 5.75 13.98
N TYR A 184 11.38 5.16 13.00
CA TYR A 184 9.91 5.18 12.94
C TYR A 184 9.23 4.21 13.89
N CYS A 185 9.92 3.17 14.36
CA CYS A 185 9.34 2.14 15.22
C CYS A 185 8.93 2.74 16.58
N GLY A 186 7.84 2.24 17.14
CA GLY A 186 7.24 2.82 18.34
C GLY A 186 6.06 3.74 18.05
N THR A 187 5.64 4.45 19.09
CA THR A 187 4.47 5.34 19.06
C THR A 187 4.94 6.78 18.94
N HIS A 188 4.65 7.41 17.80
CA HIS A 188 5.06 8.78 17.51
C HIS A 188 3.87 9.63 17.03
N ASN A 189 4.08 10.94 17.02
CA ASN A 189 3.12 11.88 16.46
C ASN A 189 3.41 12.12 14.97
N PHE A 190 2.59 11.54 14.10
CA PHE A 190 2.78 11.57 12.65
C PHE A 190 2.04 12.75 11.96
N HIS A 191 1.72 13.84 12.66
CA HIS A 191 0.94 14.95 12.07
C HIS A 191 1.62 15.62 10.85
N ASN A 192 2.96 15.65 10.81
CA ASN A 192 3.72 16.13 9.66
C ASN A 192 3.75 15.14 8.48
N PHE A 193 3.49 13.87 8.76
CA PHE A 193 3.44 12.77 7.80
C PHE A 193 2.04 12.61 7.17
N THR A 194 1.17 13.60 7.26
CA THR A 194 -0.14 13.59 6.62
C THR A 194 -0.59 15.01 6.31
N SER A 195 -1.72 15.13 5.62
CA SER A 195 -2.39 16.40 5.36
C SER A 195 -3.59 16.58 6.29
N LYS A 196 -3.89 17.83 6.65
CA LYS A 196 -5.11 18.22 7.39
C LYS A 196 -5.27 17.57 8.78
N VAL A 197 -4.17 17.16 9.41
CA VAL A 197 -4.15 16.71 10.81
C VAL A 197 -3.28 17.68 11.60
N ARG A 198 -3.81 18.16 12.73
CA ARG A 198 -3.13 19.10 13.62
C ARG A 198 -2.21 18.35 14.59
N PRO A 199 -1.16 19.00 15.14
CA PRO A 199 -0.21 18.34 16.03
C PRO A 199 -0.85 17.66 17.24
N PHE A 200 -1.85 18.29 17.85
CA PHE A 200 -2.51 17.78 19.06
C PHE A 200 -3.78 16.95 18.77
N ASP A 201 -4.04 16.61 17.50
CA ASP A 201 -5.12 15.71 17.15
C ASP A 201 -4.73 14.28 17.59
N PRO A 202 -5.53 13.58 18.42
CA PRO A 202 -5.21 12.21 18.84
C PRO A 202 -5.05 11.25 17.66
N ARG A 203 -5.68 11.56 16.52
CA ARG A 203 -5.51 10.81 15.27
C ARG A 203 -4.12 10.99 14.67
N ALA A 204 -3.23 11.84 15.18
CA ALA A 204 -1.87 11.93 14.69
C ALA A 204 -0.96 10.85 15.31
N MET A 205 -1.30 10.34 16.49
CA MET A 205 -0.52 9.29 17.16
C MET A 205 -0.66 7.96 16.43
N ARG A 206 0.45 7.39 15.98
CA ARG A 206 0.49 6.10 15.30
C ARG A 206 1.60 5.23 15.85
N TYR A 207 1.33 3.93 15.85
CA TYR A 207 2.26 2.91 16.30
C TYR A 207 2.77 2.09 15.11
N ILE A 208 4.07 2.20 14.86
CA ILE A 208 4.80 1.38 13.89
C ILE A 208 5.43 0.22 14.65
N ILE A 209 5.11 -0.99 14.20
CA ILE A 209 5.53 -2.25 14.83
C ILE A 209 6.89 -2.69 14.29
N LYS A 210 7.11 -2.57 12.98
CA LYS A 210 8.35 -2.98 12.30
C LYS A 210 8.55 -2.14 11.05
N CYS A 211 9.78 -1.70 10.79
CA CYS A 211 10.16 -0.97 9.59
C CYS A 211 11.62 -1.34 9.25
N HIS A 212 11.86 -2.00 8.12
CA HIS A 212 13.20 -2.46 7.70
C HIS A 212 13.21 -2.85 6.22
N CYS A 213 14.38 -2.88 5.59
CA CYS A 213 14.59 -3.52 4.31
C CYS A 213 14.40 -5.04 4.48
N LEU A 214 13.49 -5.62 3.71
CA LEU A 214 13.16 -7.04 3.75
C LEU A 214 14.17 -7.85 2.92
N GLU A 215 14.42 -7.38 1.69
CA GLU A 215 15.28 -8.05 0.72
C GLU A 215 15.73 -7.06 -0.37
N THR A 216 16.76 -7.46 -1.10
CA THR A 216 17.19 -6.83 -2.35
C THR A 216 17.27 -7.86 -3.47
N HIS A 217 17.06 -7.42 -4.70
CA HIS A 217 17.19 -8.26 -5.88
C HIS A 217 17.55 -7.41 -7.11
N VAL A 218 18.02 -8.06 -8.17
CA VAL A 218 18.44 -7.38 -9.41
C VAL A 218 17.54 -7.81 -10.56
N THR A 219 16.93 -6.83 -11.24
CA THR A 219 16.17 -7.02 -12.48
C THR A 219 16.66 -6.03 -13.53
N ASN A 220 16.96 -6.50 -14.75
CA ASN A 220 17.43 -5.65 -15.87
C ASN A 220 18.60 -4.73 -15.47
N ASN A 221 19.60 -5.30 -14.77
CA ASN A 221 20.77 -4.62 -14.20
C ASN A 221 20.49 -3.58 -13.11
N ILE A 222 19.23 -3.24 -12.80
CA ILE A 222 18.91 -2.36 -11.68
C ILE A 222 18.67 -3.21 -10.43
N GLU A 223 19.31 -2.86 -9.33
CA GLU A 223 19.02 -3.46 -8.04
C GLU A 223 17.84 -2.72 -7.38
N PHE A 224 16.89 -3.48 -6.83
CA PHE A 224 15.74 -3.01 -6.09
C PHE A 224 15.84 -3.45 -4.63
N ALA A 225 15.30 -2.63 -3.73
CA ALA A 225 15.07 -2.98 -2.33
C ALA A 225 13.56 -3.00 -2.06
N THR A 226 13.11 -3.97 -1.26
CA THR A 226 11.73 -4.01 -0.77
C THR A 226 11.71 -3.68 0.71
N ILE A 227 11.15 -2.52 1.05
CA ILE A 227 11.02 -2.08 2.44
C ILE A 227 9.71 -2.61 3.02
N LEU A 228 9.76 -3.28 4.16
CA LEU A 228 8.58 -3.74 4.89
C LEU A 228 8.25 -2.77 6.02
N ILE A 229 6.99 -2.30 6.04
CA ILE A 229 6.43 -1.43 7.08
C ILE A 229 5.18 -2.08 7.67
N LYS A 230 5.23 -2.51 8.93
CA LYS A 230 4.09 -3.01 9.70
C LYS A 230 3.69 -1.97 10.75
N GLY A 231 2.41 -1.61 10.78
CA GLY A 231 1.86 -0.67 11.76
C GLY A 231 0.39 -0.97 12.08
N GLN A 232 -0.11 -0.46 13.21
CA GLN A 232 -1.50 -0.67 13.60
C GLN A 232 -2.49 0.00 12.62
N SER A 233 -2.18 1.23 12.24
CA SER A 233 -2.94 2.01 11.27
C SER A 233 -2.04 3.06 10.62
N PHE A 234 -2.46 3.57 9.46
CA PHE A 234 -1.73 4.57 8.70
C PHE A 234 -2.68 5.69 8.28
N MET A 235 -2.17 6.92 8.25
CA MET A 235 -2.86 8.09 7.69
C MET A 235 -2.59 8.24 6.20
N LEU A 236 -3.37 9.13 5.57
CA LEU A 236 -3.17 9.53 4.18
C LEU A 236 -1.72 9.95 3.93
N HIS A 237 -1.07 9.37 2.92
CA HIS A 237 0.33 9.63 2.53
C HIS A 237 1.40 9.27 3.58
N GLN A 238 1.05 8.75 4.77
CA GLN A 238 2.01 8.56 5.86
C GLN A 238 3.23 7.75 5.47
N ILE A 239 3.04 6.58 4.88
CA ILE A 239 4.16 5.69 4.48
C ILE A 239 5.03 6.37 3.43
N ARG A 240 4.42 7.04 2.44
CA ARG A 240 5.17 7.73 1.37
C ARG A 240 5.98 8.90 1.90
N LYS A 241 5.47 9.60 2.91
CA LYS A 241 6.20 10.67 3.61
C LYS A 241 7.32 10.12 4.50
N MET A 242 7.10 8.99 5.17
CA MET A 242 8.15 8.27 5.90
C MET A 242 9.28 7.87 4.95
N MET A 243 8.95 7.26 3.80
CA MET A 243 9.96 6.85 2.83
C MET A 243 10.75 8.03 2.26
N ALA A 244 10.09 9.13 1.92
CA ALA A 244 10.78 10.32 1.39
C ALA A 244 11.81 10.89 2.37
N LEU A 245 11.44 10.95 3.65
CA LEU A 245 12.32 11.49 4.69
C LEU A 245 13.45 10.50 5.02
N ALA A 246 13.17 9.19 5.07
CA ALA A 246 14.19 8.15 5.22
C ALA A 246 15.23 8.22 4.09
N ILE A 247 14.78 8.34 2.84
CA ILE A 247 15.65 8.54 1.68
C ILE A 247 16.52 9.78 1.88
N GLY A 248 15.92 10.92 2.26
CA GLY A 248 16.68 12.15 2.51
C GLY A 248 17.78 12.00 3.56
N VAL A 249 17.51 11.29 4.66
CA VAL A 249 18.52 11.03 5.70
C VAL A 249 19.63 10.11 5.19
N VAL A 250 19.28 9.02 4.53
CA VAL A 250 20.26 8.06 4.01
C VAL A 250 21.18 8.70 2.97
N ARG A 251 20.62 9.60 2.14
CA ARG A 251 21.35 10.37 1.13
C ARG A 251 22.20 11.52 1.69
N ASN A 252 22.19 11.74 3.00
CA ASN A 252 22.83 12.88 3.68
C ASN A 252 22.27 14.26 3.30
N LEU A 253 21.03 14.33 2.79
CA LEU A 253 20.36 15.60 2.46
C LEU A 253 19.80 16.29 3.72
N ILE A 254 19.46 15.50 4.74
CA ILE A 254 18.99 15.94 6.05
C ILE A 254 19.57 15.04 7.14
N SER A 255 19.57 15.51 8.38
CA SER A 255 20.04 14.75 9.54
C SER A 255 18.97 13.82 10.12
N GLU A 256 19.37 12.81 10.87
CA GLU A 256 18.47 12.00 11.71
C GLU A 256 17.69 12.88 12.71
N GLU A 257 18.34 13.91 13.28
CA GLU A 257 17.69 14.89 14.14
C GLU A 257 16.51 15.58 13.43
N THR A 258 16.68 15.96 12.15
CA THR A 258 15.60 16.57 11.36
C THR A 258 14.39 15.64 11.24
N LEU A 259 14.62 14.33 11.12
CA LEU A 259 13.56 13.32 11.10
C LEU A 259 12.86 13.23 12.46
N GLU A 260 13.60 13.18 13.56
CA GLU A 260 13.03 13.16 14.91
C GLU A 260 12.22 14.42 15.22
N GLU A 261 12.69 15.58 14.75
CA GLU A 261 11.97 16.84 14.87
C GLU A 261 10.64 16.84 14.12
N CYS A 262 10.46 16.03 13.07
CA CYS A 262 9.16 15.88 12.40
C CYS A 262 8.09 15.24 13.28
N PHE A 263 8.45 14.57 14.39
CA PHE A 263 7.49 14.08 15.38
C PHE A 263 7.11 15.13 16.44
N LYS A 264 7.83 16.24 16.52
CA LYS A 264 7.53 17.32 17.47
C LYS A 264 6.32 18.15 16.97
N PRO A 265 5.69 18.98 17.83
CA PRO A 265 4.48 19.71 17.47
C PRO A 265 4.64 20.74 16.34
N GLU A 266 5.87 21.21 16.09
CA GLU A 266 6.19 22.18 15.06
C GLU A 266 5.80 21.66 13.67
N LYS A 267 5.21 22.54 12.85
CA LYS A 267 4.83 22.18 11.49
C LYS A 267 6.07 22.13 10.61
N ARG A 268 6.25 21.01 9.92
CA ARG A 268 7.32 20.81 8.93
C ARG A 268 6.74 20.33 7.62
N GLU A 269 7.31 20.81 6.53
CA GLU A 269 7.00 20.28 5.21
C GLU A 269 7.76 18.99 5.01
N VAL A 270 7.03 17.92 4.68
CA VAL A 270 7.60 16.60 4.43
C VAL A 270 7.26 16.21 3.00
N PRO A 271 8.26 15.94 2.15
CA PRO A 271 8.04 15.48 0.78
C PRO A 271 7.28 14.16 0.77
N THR A 272 6.66 13.82 -0.36
CA THR A 272 5.90 12.57 -0.51
C THR A 272 6.51 11.75 -1.64
N ALA A 273 7.05 10.58 -1.31
CA ALA A 273 7.66 9.68 -2.31
C ALA A 273 6.60 9.18 -3.33
N PRO A 274 7.00 8.66 -4.51
CA PRO A 274 6.07 8.08 -5.47
C PRO A 274 5.15 7.01 -4.87
N SER A 275 3.94 6.84 -5.42
CA SER A 275 3.02 5.78 -4.97
C SER A 275 3.29 4.43 -5.64
N LEU A 276 4.03 4.39 -6.75
CA LEU A 276 4.28 3.22 -7.58
C LEU A 276 4.73 2.01 -6.76
N GLY A 277 5.80 2.17 -5.98
CA GLY A 277 6.37 1.10 -5.15
C GLY A 277 5.52 0.67 -3.95
N LEU A 278 4.48 1.42 -3.57
CA LEU A 278 3.70 1.14 -2.36
C LEU A 278 2.64 0.06 -2.63
N VAL A 279 2.70 -1.01 -1.83
CA VAL A 279 1.76 -2.14 -1.92
C VAL A 279 1.23 -2.48 -0.53
N LEU A 280 -0.11 -2.56 -0.39
CA LEU A 280 -0.70 -3.19 0.79
C LEU A 280 -0.47 -4.70 0.69
N ASN A 281 0.45 -5.21 1.51
CA ASN A 281 0.86 -6.60 1.44
C ASN A 281 0.01 -7.55 2.32
N HIS A 282 -0.42 -7.08 3.50
CA HIS A 282 -1.19 -7.91 4.43
C HIS A 282 -2.08 -7.10 5.37
N VAL A 283 -3.25 -7.63 5.70
CA VAL A 283 -4.18 -7.08 6.69
C VAL A 283 -4.35 -8.09 7.82
N HIS A 284 -3.99 -7.72 9.04
CA HIS A 284 -3.88 -8.64 10.18
C HIS A 284 -5.19 -8.68 10.98
N TYR A 285 -5.69 -9.89 11.24
CA TYR A 285 -6.92 -10.17 11.99
C TYR A 285 -6.70 -11.09 13.19
N ASP A 286 -5.51 -11.06 13.79
CA ASP A 286 -5.09 -11.96 14.88
C ASP A 286 -6.11 -12.02 16.03
N THR A 287 -6.66 -10.88 16.45
CA THR A 287 -7.66 -10.82 17.53
C THR A 287 -9.00 -11.42 17.10
N TYR A 288 -9.41 -11.20 15.84
CA TYR A 288 -10.61 -11.82 15.30
C TYR A 288 -10.44 -13.35 15.23
N ASN A 289 -9.31 -13.82 14.69
CA ASN A 289 -9.01 -15.26 14.56
C ASN A 289 -8.97 -15.95 15.93
N LYS A 290 -8.37 -15.32 16.95
CA LYS A 290 -8.38 -15.84 18.32
C LYS A 290 -9.78 -15.91 18.93
N ARG A 291 -10.66 -14.96 18.59
CA ARG A 291 -12.00 -14.87 19.19
C ARG A 291 -13.04 -15.78 18.52
N TYR A 292 -13.00 -15.88 17.20
CA TYR A 292 -14.04 -16.57 16.41
C TYR A 292 -13.53 -17.80 15.66
N GLY A 293 -12.22 -17.97 15.52
CA GLY A 293 -11.64 -19.07 14.74
C GLY A 293 -11.75 -20.45 15.37
N SER A 294 -12.28 -20.57 16.59
CA SER A 294 -12.46 -21.82 17.33
C SER A 294 -13.90 -22.10 17.73
N ASP A 295 -14.87 -21.30 17.25
CA ASP A 295 -16.28 -21.44 17.65
C ASP A 295 -17.07 -22.48 16.84
N GLY A 296 -16.44 -23.11 15.84
CA GLY A 296 -17.04 -24.15 14.99
C GLY A 296 -18.05 -23.63 13.96
N LEU A 297 -18.31 -22.32 13.92
CA LEU A 297 -19.28 -21.67 13.03
C LEU A 297 -18.63 -20.67 12.06
N HIS A 298 -17.54 -20.04 12.47
CA HIS A 298 -16.85 -19.02 11.68
C HIS A 298 -15.43 -19.47 11.33
N GLU A 299 -15.02 -19.14 10.12
CA GLU A 299 -13.67 -19.41 9.66
C GLU A 299 -12.69 -18.33 10.15
N LYS A 300 -11.45 -18.74 10.39
CA LYS A 300 -10.34 -17.81 10.52
C LYS A 300 -10.11 -17.09 9.19
N LEU A 301 -9.68 -15.84 9.28
CA LEU A 301 -9.24 -15.04 8.13
C LEU A 301 -7.77 -15.33 7.81
N GLU A 302 -7.47 -16.61 7.65
CA GLU A 302 -6.24 -17.15 7.05
C GLU A 302 -6.56 -17.51 5.59
N TRP A 303 -5.59 -17.52 4.69
CA TRP A 303 -5.85 -17.60 3.23
C TRP A 303 -4.85 -18.49 2.51
N ASP A 304 -4.31 -19.49 3.22
CA ASP A 304 -3.23 -20.36 2.76
C ASP A 304 -3.62 -21.12 1.48
N GLU A 305 -4.90 -21.42 1.30
CA GLU A 305 -5.45 -22.11 0.13
C GLU A 305 -5.24 -21.37 -1.20
N CYS A 306 -5.05 -20.05 -1.15
CA CYS A 306 -4.87 -19.21 -2.34
C CYS A 306 -3.50 -18.51 -2.38
N GLU A 307 -2.56 -18.91 -1.52
CA GLU A 307 -1.23 -18.31 -1.39
C GLU A 307 -0.47 -18.27 -2.71
N SER A 308 -0.45 -19.39 -3.43
CA SER A 308 0.24 -19.51 -4.73
C SER A 308 -0.34 -18.57 -5.79
N GLN A 309 -1.66 -18.34 -5.78
CA GLN A 309 -2.32 -17.43 -6.71
C GLN A 309 -2.01 -15.96 -6.36
N ILE A 310 -1.94 -15.63 -5.08
CA ILE A 310 -1.60 -14.29 -4.60
C ILE A 310 -0.15 -13.97 -4.95
N GLN A 311 0.78 -14.89 -4.69
CA GLN A 311 2.19 -14.71 -5.00
C GLN A 311 2.40 -14.52 -6.50
N LYS A 312 1.79 -15.38 -7.32
CA LYS A 312 1.84 -15.25 -8.77
C LYS A 312 1.26 -13.91 -9.25
N PHE A 313 0.14 -13.47 -8.69
CA PHE A 313 -0.42 -12.16 -9.03
C PHE A 313 0.49 -10.99 -8.61
N HIS A 314 1.13 -11.11 -7.44
CA HIS A 314 2.11 -10.12 -6.99
C HIS A 314 3.27 -10.01 -7.97
N GLU A 315 3.89 -11.13 -8.33
CA GLU A 315 5.02 -11.19 -9.26
C GLU A 315 4.63 -10.73 -10.67
N ASP A 316 3.61 -11.36 -11.27
CA ASP A 316 3.24 -11.18 -12.68
C ASP A 316 2.63 -9.81 -12.99
N PHE A 317 1.93 -9.19 -12.02
CA PHE A 317 1.20 -7.93 -12.25
C PHE A 317 1.77 -6.75 -11.45
N ILE A 318 2.03 -6.92 -10.15
CA ILE A 318 2.37 -5.79 -9.28
C ILE A 318 3.86 -5.48 -9.35
N LEU A 319 4.70 -6.44 -8.97
CA LEU A 319 6.15 -6.27 -8.90
C LEU A 319 6.71 -5.99 -10.30
N ARG A 320 6.30 -6.78 -11.29
CA ARG A 320 6.63 -6.55 -12.70
C ARG A 320 6.31 -5.12 -13.15
N HIS A 321 5.10 -4.61 -12.86
CA HIS A 321 4.73 -3.25 -13.24
C HIS A 321 5.58 -2.20 -12.53
N ILE A 322 5.88 -2.38 -11.24
CA ILE A 322 6.74 -1.46 -10.49
C ILE A 322 8.12 -1.39 -11.14
N GLU A 323 8.74 -2.55 -11.40
CA GLU A 323 10.08 -2.64 -11.96
C GLU A 323 10.16 -2.09 -13.38
N GLU A 324 9.27 -2.54 -14.28
CA GLU A 324 9.21 -2.05 -15.67
C GLU A 324 8.99 -0.53 -15.70
N THR A 325 8.10 -0.01 -14.87
CA THR A 325 7.80 1.43 -14.83
C THR A 325 8.97 2.24 -14.27
N GLU A 326 9.70 1.73 -13.28
CA GLU A 326 10.90 2.42 -12.77
C GLU A 326 12.06 2.39 -13.77
N ILE A 327 12.25 1.26 -14.47
CA ILE A 327 13.26 1.14 -15.52
C ILE A 327 12.98 2.14 -16.65
N GLU A 328 11.71 2.31 -17.03
CA GLU A 328 11.30 3.21 -18.12
C GLU A 328 11.26 4.68 -17.72
N ASN A 329 10.69 5.00 -16.55
CA ASN A 329 10.32 6.38 -16.20
C ASN A 329 11.17 7.02 -15.10
N GLN A 330 11.98 6.24 -14.36
CA GLN A 330 12.90 6.72 -13.34
C GLN A 330 12.21 7.68 -12.33
N SER A 331 11.23 7.17 -11.59
CA SER A 331 10.34 8.00 -10.76
C SER A 331 11.02 8.60 -9.53
N TYR A 332 12.18 8.08 -9.14
CA TYR A 332 12.99 8.64 -8.06
C TYR A 332 13.98 9.64 -8.65
N PRO A 333 13.84 10.94 -8.32
CA PRO A 333 14.85 11.90 -8.70
C PRO A 333 16.15 11.55 -7.98
N PHE A 334 17.26 11.74 -8.68
CA PHE A 334 18.53 11.91 -8.02
C PHE A 334 18.65 13.37 -7.52
#